data_AF-L7NXB2-F1
#
_entry.id   AF-L7NXB2-F1
#
_cell.length_a   1.000
_cell.length_b   1.000
_cell.length_c   1.000
_cell.angle_alpha   90.00
_cell.angle_beta   90.00
_cell.angle_gamma   90.00
#
_symmetry.space_group_name_H-M   'P 1'
#
loop_
_entity.id
_entity.type
_entity.pdbx_description
1 polymer ?
#
loop_
_entity_poly.entity_id
_entity_poly.type
_entity_poly.pdbx_seq_one_letter_code
_entity_poly.pdbx_strand_id
1 'polypeptide(L)'
;IKSTGISLYFQFPEELPLPKEATGREFLVNLIDSPGHVDFSSEVTAALRVTDGALVVVDSVEGVCVQTETVLRQALTERIKPVMTINKLDRSFLELQLDPEDMYQNFSRIIETANVLMSTYQDDELGDVQVYPDKGTVAFSAGLHGWAFTLNRFARMYAKKFGVEHEKMTARLWGDNFFNRKEKKWSKRESSGGVRAFCEFIIKPIKKIIELAMSDKVPELEKLLTSLGIKLTNEEKELRQKPLMKRVLQKWLPADQALLEMMVLHLPSPATAQKYRADTLYLGPLDDKVCTAIRNCDPKGPLMLYVSKMVPSSDKGRFIAYGRVFSGTVRAGMKVRIMGPNHVHGTKKDLSIKNVQRTLLMMGRRTDAVESVPCGNTVGLVGLDQFIVKSGTISDVEEAYPLKDMKYSVSPVVRVAVEPKNPADLPKLVEGLKRLSKSDPLVMCITEESGEHVVAGAGELHLEICLKD
;
A
#
# COMPACT_ATOMS: atom_id res chain seq x y z
N ILE A 1 5.77 -15.39 -4.04
CA ILE A 1 4.82 -14.35 -3.56
C ILE A 1 5.07 -13.13 -4.42
N LYS A 2 4.17 -12.80 -5.36
CA LYS A 2 4.38 -11.73 -6.34
C LYS A 2 3.42 -10.59 -6.05
N SER A 3 3.88 -9.35 -6.18
CA SER A 3 3.05 -8.17 -5.90
C SER A 3 1.95 -8.03 -6.95
N THR A 4 0.68 -7.98 -6.52
CA THR A 4 -0.48 -7.89 -7.41
C THR A 4 -1.25 -6.59 -7.18
N GLY A 5 -1.68 -5.97 -8.27
CA GLY A 5 -2.56 -4.80 -8.24
C GLY A 5 -4.02 -5.22 -8.12
N ILE A 6 -4.79 -4.52 -7.31
CA ILE A 6 -6.25 -4.60 -7.21
C ILE A 6 -6.79 -3.18 -7.21
N SER A 7 -7.76 -2.89 -8.06
CA SER A 7 -8.48 -1.62 -8.02
C SER A 7 -9.72 -1.76 -7.12
N LEU A 8 -9.77 -0.99 -6.05
CA LEU A 8 -10.88 -0.95 -5.10
C LEU A 8 -11.74 0.28 -5.37
N TYR A 9 -13.05 0.07 -5.43
CA TYR A 9 -14.03 1.14 -5.50
C TYR A 9 -14.47 1.53 -4.10
N PHE A 10 -14.40 2.82 -3.77
CA PHE A 10 -14.82 3.34 -2.48
C PHE A 10 -15.75 4.54 -2.66
N GLN A 11 -16.96 4.43 -2.12
CA GLN A 11 -17.91 5.53 -2.04
C GLN A 11 -17.71 6.26 -0.71
N PHE A 12 -17.28 7.52 -0.80
CA PHE A 12 -16.96 8.34 0.36
C PHE A 12 -18.24 8.72 1.13
N PRO A 13 -18.30 8.54 2.46
CA PRO A 13 -19.53 8.70 3.23
C PRO A 13 -20.16 10.09 3.08
N GLU A 14 -21.48 10.14 2.85
CA GLU A 14 -22.22 11.38 2.60
C GLU A 14 -22.13 12.40 3.74
N GLU A 15 -22.06 11.90 4.97
CA GLU A 15 -21.97 12.68 6.19
C GLU A 15 -20.67 13.50 6.31
N LEU A 16 -19.68 13.20 5.48
CA LEU A 16 -18.37 13.83 5.52
C LEU A 16 -18.22 14.90 4.45
N PRO A 17 -17.49 15.99 4.76
CA PRO A 17 -17.11 16.97 3.76
C PRO A 17 -16.24 16.29 2.71
N LEU A 18 -16.43 16.68 1.45
CA LEU A 18 -15.62 16.16 0.35
C LEU A 18 -14.13 16.39 0.63
N PRO A 19 -13.26 15.41 0.34
CA PRO A 19 -11.82 15.61 0.39
C PRO A 19 -11.42 16.82 -0.46
N LYS A 20 -10.36 17.52 -0.02
CA LYS A 20 -9.81 18.65 -0.79
C LYS A 20 -9.42 18.15 -2.18
N GLU A 21 -9.69 18.94 -3.21
CA GLU A 21 -9.40 18.63 -4.62
C GLU A 21 -10.31 17.54 -5.26
N ALA A 22 -11.22 16.92 -4.51
CA ALA A 22 -12.14 15.93 -5.05
C ALA A 22 -13.32 16.55 -5.82
N THR A 23 -13.61 16.03 -7.00
CA THR A 23 -14.76 16.44 -7.83
C THR A 23 -16.02 15.63 -7.54
N GLY A 24 -15.91 14.53 -6.79
CA GLY A 24 -17.01 13.62 -6.47
C GLY A 24 -16.72 12.78 -5.23
N ARG A 25 -17.67 11.89 -4.90
CA ARG A 25 -17.59 10.97 -3.74
C ARG A 25 -17.08 9.58 -4.12
N GLU A 26 -16.86 9.32 -5.40
CA GLU A 26 -16.48 8.02 -5.91
C GLU A 26 -14.97 8.00 -6.12
N PHE A 27 -14.28 7.11 -5.39
CA PHE A 27 -12.83 7.01 -5.42
C PHE A 27 -12.40 5.63 -5.91
N LEU A 28 -11.42 5.61 -6.80
CA LEU A 28 -10.73 4.40 -7.21
C LEU A 28 -9.37 4.34 -6.49
N VAL A 29 -9.18 3.31 -5.66
CA VAL A 29 -7.92 3.07 -4.94
C VAL A 29 -7.22 1.88 -5.60
N ASN A 30 -6.14 2.15 -6.34
CA ASN A 30 -5.29 1.10 -6.89
C ASN A 30 -4.32 0.62 -5.80
N LEU A 31 -4.66 -0.51 -5.17
CA LEU A 31 -3.83 -1.13 -4.14
C LEU A 31 -2.84 -2.09 -4.79
N ILE A 32 -1.55 -1.94 -4.45
CA ILE A 32 -0.51 -2.88 -4.87
C ILE A 32 0.00 -3.57 -3.62
N ASP A 33 -0.32 -4.85 -3.49
CA ASP A 33 0.18 -5.66 -2.37
C ASP A 33 1.66 -5.96 -2.58
N SER A 34 2.50 -5.76 -1.56
CA SER A 34 3.95 -5.94 -1.64
C SER A 34 4.41 -7.01 -0.64
N PRO A 35 5.36 -7.90 -1.00
CA PRO A 35 5.86 -8.91 -0.09
C PRO A 35 6.45 -8.33 1.21
N GLY A 36 6.17 -9.01 2.32
CA GLY A 36 6.63 -8.62 3.65
C GLY A 36 7.95 -9.25 4.08
N HIS A 37 8.72 -9.92 3.21
CA HIS A 37 10.00 -10.54 3.55
C HIS A 37 11.16 -9.85 2.81
N VAL A 38 12.30 -9.64 3.49
CA VAL A 38 13.42 -8.81 3.02
C VAL A 38 14.02 -9.28 1.69
N ASP A 39 14.07 -10.60 1.48
CA ASP A 39 14.56 -11.20 0.24
C ASP A 39 13.77 -10.79 -1.02
N PHE A 40 12.55 -10.27 -0.86
CA PHE A 40 11.69 -9.78 -1.94
C PHE A 40 11.64 -8.24 -2.01
N SER A 41 12.68 -7.56 -1.52
CA SER A 41 12.79 -6.09 -1.58
C SER A 41 12.74 -5.51 -3.00
N SER A 42 13.10 -6.28 -4.02
CA SER A 42 12.97 -5.90 -5.43
C SER A 42 11.51 -5.74 -5.87
N GLU A 43 10.64 -6.64 -5.44
CA GLU A 43 9.19 -6.57 -5.66
C GLU A 43 8.60 -5.33 -4.96
N VAL A 44 9.09 -5.00 -3.76
CA VAL A 44 8.70 -3.78 -3.05
C VAL A 44 9.12 -2.54 -3.84
N THR A 45 10.36 -2.47 -4.32
CA THR A 45 10.86 -1.34 -5.13
C THR A 45 10.02 -1.15 -6.40
N ALA A 46 9.66 -2.24 -7.07
CA ALA A 46 8.81 -2.21 -8.26
C ALA A 46 7.38 -1.73 -7.99
N ALA A 47 6.84 -2.02 -6.80
CA ALA A 47 5.55 -1.49 -6.36
C ALA A 47 5.65 0.01 -6.04
N LEU A 48 6.67 0.43 -5.27
CA LEU A 48 6.87 1.83 -4.86
C LEU A 48 6.98 2.78 -6.06
N ARG A 49 7.64 2.35 -7.15
CA ARG A 49 7.81 3.21 -8.34
C ARG A 49 6.49 3.59 -9.03
N VAL A 50 5.44 2.79 -8.86
CA VAL A 50 4.12 3.03 -9.50
C VAL A 50 3.05 3.51 -8.51
N THR A 51 3.35 3.60 -7.21
CA THR A 51 2.44 4.13 -6.18
C THR A 51 2.80 5.56 -5.76
N ASP A 52 1.81 6.30 -5.24
CA ASP A 52 1.99 7.68 -4.74
C ASP A 52 1.89 7.79 -3.21
N GLY A 53 1.29 6.78 -2.58
CA GLY A 53 1.12 6.67 -1.15
C GLY A 53 1.45 5.26 -0.66
N ALA A 54 1.74 5.15 0.64
CA ALA A 54 2.03 3.88 1.30
C ALA A 54 1.21 3.73 2.58
N LEU A 55 0.59 2.56 2.77
CA LEU A 55 0.00 2.16 4.05
C LEU A 55 1.00 1.30 4.81
N VAL A 56 1.66 1.90 5.81
CA VAL A 56 2.66 1.23 6.66
C VAL A 56 1.94 0.44 7.74
N VAL A 57 2.11 -0.88 7.74
CA VAL A 57 1.51 -1.78 8.73
C VAL A 57 2.56 -2.13 9.78
N VAL A 58 2.29 -1.81 11.04
CA VAL A 58 3.22 -2.01 12.17
C VAL A 58 2.57 -2.87 13.23
N ASP A 59 3.27 -3.86 13.78
CA ASP A 59 2.72 -4.74 14.82
C ASP A 59 2.56 -3.98 16.14
N SER A 60 1.44 -4.17 16.84
CA SER A 60 1.17 -3.54 18.13
C SER A 60 2.06 -4.04 19.26
N VAL A 61 2.71 -5.19 19.12
CA VAL A 61 3.59 -5.81 20.12
C VAL A 61 5.05 -5.66 19.72
N GLU A 62 5.39 -5.99 18.47
CA GLU A 62 6.79 -5.96 18.00
C GLU A 62 7.24 -4.53 17.63
N GLY A 63 6.30 -3.64 17.30
CA GLY A 63 6.60 -2.27 16.90
C GLY A 63 7.27 -2.19 15.52
N VAL A 64 8.13 -1.17 15.36
CA VAL A 64 8.81 -0.91 14.08
C VAL A 64 10.04 -1.82 13.94
N CYS A 65 9.92 -2.83 13.09
CA CYS A 65 11.02 -3.75 12.77
C CYS A 65 12.00 -3.16 11.75
N VAL A 66 13.22 -3.70 11.68
CA VAL A 66 14.29 -3.30 10.74
C VAL A 66 13.82 -3.31 9.28
N GLN A 67 12.98 -4.28 8.92
CA GLN A 67 12.44 -4.35 7.56
C GLN A 67 11.46 -3.22 7.27
N THR A 68 10.57 -2.91 8.21
CA THR A 68 9.65 -1.76 8.12
C THR A 68 10.44 -0.48 7.93
N GLU A 69 11.55 -0.33 8.66
CA GLU A 69 12.46 0.81 8.51
C GLU A 69 13.03 0.89 7.09
N THR A 70 13.59 -0.22 6.60
CA THR A 70 14.24 -0.27 5.29
C THR A 70 13.27 0.09 4.17
N VAL A 71 12.05 -0.46 4.20
CA VAL A 71 11.02 -0.18 3.18
C VAL A 71 10.50 1.25 3.29
N LEU A 72 10.31 1.77 4.51
CA LEU A 72 9.85 3.15 4.70
C LEU A 72 10.88 4.15 4.17
N ARG A 73 12.18 3.91 4.41
CA ARG A 73 13.26 4.71 3.85
C ARG A 73 13.24 4.75 2.32
N GLN A 74 13.01 3.60 1.68
CA GLN A 74 12.88 3.52 0.22
C GLN A 74 11.67 4.30 -0.27
N ALA A 75 10.52 4.16 0.40
CA ALA A 75 9.31 4.88 0.05
C ALA A 75 9.49 6.40 0.12
N LEU A 76 10.12 6.90 1.19
CA LEU A 76 10.39 8.33 1.37
C LEU A 76 11.38 8.86 0.33
N THR A 77 12.40 8.09 -0.04
CA THR A 77 13.36 8.44 -1.11
C THR A 77 12.67 8.58 -2.48
N GLU A 78 11.60 7.81 -2.71
CA GLU A 78 10.76 7.88 -3.93
C GLU A 78 9.67 8.96 -3.85
N ARG A 79 9.72 9.80 -2.80
CA ARG A 79 8.74 10.81 -2.43
C ARG A 79 7.31 10.25 -2.25
N ILE A 80 7.18 9.08 -1.62
CA ILE A 80 5.88 8.46 -1.36
C ILE A 80 5.39 8.86 0.02
N LYS A 81 4.14 9.32 0.10
CA LYS A 81 3.56 9.79 1.36
C LYS A 81 3.06 8.60 2.21
N PRO A 82 3.54 8.44 3.46
CA PRO A 82 3.07 7.36 4.32
C PRO A 82 1.79 7.73 5.08
N VAL A 83 0.93 6.73 5.28
CA VAL A 83 -0.03 6.65 6.38
C VAL A 83 0.25 5.36 7.14
N MET A 84 -0.14 5.28 8.41
CA MET A 84 0.25 4.16 9.26
C MET A 84 -0.96 3.47 9.88
N THR A 85 -0.88 2.14 10.05
CA THR A 85 -1.81 1.39 10.90
C THR A 85 -1.04 0.55 11.90
N ILE A 86 -1.36 0.69 13.18
CA ILE A 86 -0.91 -0.24 14.21
C ILE A 86 -1.83 -1.44 14.15
N ASN A 87 -1.31 -2.60 13.79
CA ASN A 87 -2.05 -3.83 13.53
C ASN A 87 -1.86 -4.86 14.64
N LYS A 88 -2.66 -5.93 14.61
CA LYS A 88 -2.69 -7.02 15.61
C LYS A 88 -3.12 -6.55 17.00
N LEU A 89 -3.99 -5.54 17.07
CA LEU A 89 -4.56 -5.06 18.34
C LEU A 89 -5.22 -6.18 19.15
N ASP A 90 -5.72 -7.22 18.50
CA ASP A 90 -6.26 -8.39 19.17
C ASP A 90 -5.28 -9.08 20.12
N ARG A 91 -3.97 -9.04 19.85
CA ARG A 91 -2.95 -9.53 20.79
C ARG A 91 -2.92 -8.71 22.08
N SER A 92 -2.99 -7.39 21.95
CA SER A 92 -3.03 -6.47 23.09
C SER A 92 -4.26 -6.68 23.97
N PHE A 93 -5.42 -6.99 23.37
CA PHE A 93 -6.68 -7.22 24.10
C PHE A 93 -6.84 -8.65 24.64
N LEU A 94 -6.50 -9.68 23.85
CA LEU A 94 -6.83 -11.08 24.13
C LEU A 94 -5.65 -11.87 24.71
N GLU A 95 -4.44 -11.66 24.21
CA GLU A 95 -3.25 -12.40 24.63
C GLU A 95 -2.59 -11.75 25.84
N LEU A 96 -2.23 -10.47 25.71
CA LEU A 96 -1.51 -9.73 26.74
C LEU A 96 -2.43 -9.11 27.79
N GLN A 97 -3.71 -8.91 27.44
CA GLN A 97 -4.74 -8.30 28.30
C GLN A 97 -4.30 -6.99 28.96
N LEU A 98 -3.57 -6.17 28.21
CA LEU A 98 -2.94 -4.95 28.72
C LEU A 98 -3.97 -3.99 29.35
N ASP A 99 -3.49 -3.21 30.31
CA ASP A 99 -4.27 -2.10 30.82
C ASP A 99 -4.35 -0.96 29.81
N PRO A 100 -5.45 -0.16 29.81
CA PRO A 100 -5.65 0.86 28.80
C PRO A 100 -4.54 1.90 28.69
N GLU A 101 -3.89 2.26 29.79
CA GLU A 101 -2.77 3.21 29.78
C GLU A 101 -1.51 2.56 29.18
N ASP A 102 -1.22 1.30 29.51
CA ASP A 102 -0.08 0.57 28.92
C ASP A 102 -0.25 0.42 27.40
N MET A 103 -1.47 0.13 26.93
CA MET A 103 -1.79 0.12 25.51
C MET A 103 -1.49 1.47 24.85
N TYR A 104 -1.93 2.57 25.47
CA TYR A 104 -1.69 3.92 24.95
C TYR A 104 -0.20 4.24 24.89
N GLN A 105 0.55 4.01 25.98
CA GLN A 105 1.98 4.30 26.06
C GLN A 105 2.77 3.52 25.01
N ASN A 106 2.42 2.24 24.83
CA ASN A 106 3.01 1.41 23.81
C ASN A 106 2.72 1.93 22.39
N PHE A 107 1.46 2.28 22.09
CA PHE A 107 1.10 2.84 20.79
C PHE A 107 1.78 4.19 20.52
N SER A 108 1.89 5.07 21.54
CA SER A 108 2.61 6.34 21.43
C SER A 108 4.07 6.11 21.07
N ARG A 109 4.75 5.20 21.77
CA ARG A 109 6.15 4.85 21.50
C ARG A 109 6.35 4.31 20.08
N ILE A 110 5.44 3.46 19.60
CA ILE A 110 5.49 2.93 18.24
C ILE A 110 5.40 4.06 17.21
N ILE A 111 4.48 5.01 17.41
CA ILE A 111 4.29 6.17 16.52
C ILE A 111 5.50 7.11 16.58
N GLU A 112 6.05 7.36 17.77
CA GLU A 112 7.25 8.18 17.96
C GLU A 112 8.45 7.58 17.23
N THR A 113 8.71 6.28 17.38
CA THR A 113 9.78 5.58 16.66
C THR A 113 9.60 5.70 15.14
N ALA A 114 8.37 5.52 14.63
CA ALA A 114 8.08 5.69 13.21
C ALA A 114 8.33 7.15 12.76
N ASN A 115 7.94 8.14 13.55
CA ASN A 115 8.13 9.56 13.22
C ASN A 115 9.59 10.00 13.26
N VAL A 116 10.40 9.48 14.19
CA VAL A 116 11.86 9.70 14.21
C VAL A 116 12.48 9.21 12.91
N LEU A 117 12.04 8.04 12.43
CA LEU A 117 12.51 7.52 11.15
C LEU A 117 12.06 8.40 9.99
N MET A 118 10.77 8.78 9.94
CA MET A 118 10.22 9.60 8.86
C MET A 118 10.88 10.98 8.77
N SER A 119 11.13 11.62 9.92
CA SER A 119 11.77 12.95 9.97
C SER A 119 13.22 12.94 9.50
N THR A 120 13.91 11.81 9.62
CA THR A 120 15.29 11.65 9.15
C THR A 120 15.39 11.67 7.62
N TYR A 121 14.31 11.35 6.89
CA TYR A 121 14.25 11.30 5.42
C TYR A 121 13.25 12.31 4.84
N GLN A 122 12.99 13.40 5.56
CA GLN A 122 12.10 14.45 5.08
C GLN A 122 12.72 15.16 3.86
N ASP A 123 11.89 15.40 2.85
CA ASP A 123 12.20 16.20 1.67
C ASP A 123 11.28 17.43 1.70
N ASP A 124 11.83 18.61 1.42
CA ASP A 124 11.10 19.89 1.47
C ASP A 124 9.88 19.89 0.54
N GLU A 125 9.96 19.22 -0.61
CA GLU A 125 8.87 19.11 -1.58
C GLU A 125 7.70 18.23 -1.09
N LEU A 126 7.99 17.28 -0.18
CA LEU A 126 6.99 16.41 0.44
C LEU A 126 6.30 17.07 1.64
N GLY A 127 6.95 18.06 2.25
CA GLY A 127 6.49 18.70 3.48
C GLY A 127 6.52 17.76 4.69
N ASP A 128 5.50 17.85 5.56
CA ASP A 128 5.38 17.02 6.75
C ASP A 128 4.97 15.58 6.38
N VAL A 129 5.92 14.66 6.51
CA VAL A 129 5.75 13.21 6.26
C VAL A 129 5.46 12.40 7.53
N GLN A 130 5.45 13.04 8.70
CA GLN A 130 5.18 12.37 9.96
C GLN A 130 3.70 11.99 10.08
N VAL A 131 3.42 11.00 10.92
CA VAL A 131 2.08 10.47 11.17
C VAL A 131 1.59 10.83 12.57
N TYR A 132 0.33 11.25 12.64
CA TYR A 132 -0.31 11.74 13.85
C TYR A 132 -1.73 11.17 13.97
N PRO A 133 -2.07 10.47 15.07
CA PRO A 133 -3.43 9.96 15.28
C PRO A 133 -4.50 11.04 15.29
N ASP A 134 -4.19 12.21 15.86
CA ASP A 134 -5.07 13.37 15.96
C ASP A 134 -5.28 14.09 14.61
N LYS A 135 -4.34 13.94 13.66
CA LYS A 135 -4.54 14.39 12.28
C LYS A 135 -5.21 13.33 11.38
N GLY A 136 -5.45 12.13 11.89
CA GLY A 136 -6.12 11.05 11.16
C GLY A 136 -5.21 10.19 10.26
N THR A 137 -3.89 10.41 10.26
CA THR A 137 -2.94 9.64 9.43
C THR A 137 -2.47 8.33 10.10
N VAL A 138 -3.02 8.00 11.27
CA VAL A 138 -2.79 6.74 11.98
C VAL A 138 -4.12 6.04 12.24
N ALA A 139 -4.19 4.78 11.82
CA ALA A 139 -5.25 3.85 12.17
C ALA A 139 -4.77 2.81 13.20
N PHE A 140 -5.74 2.19 13.85
CA PHE A 140 -5.55 1.08 14.79
C PHE A 140 -6.41 -0.08 14.30
N SER A 141 -5.80 -1.24 14.04
CA SER A 141 -6.44 -2.36 13.36
C SER A 141 -6.17 -3.73 13.98
N ALA A 142 -7.11 -4.65 13.79
CA ALA A 142 -6.90 -6.08 14.00
C ALA A 142 -7.29 -6.80 12.71
N GLY A 143 -6.33 -6.96 11.80
CA GLY A 143 -6.56 -7.56 10.48
C GLY A 143 -7.17 -8.96 10.54
N LEU A 144 -6.78 -9.78 11.53
CA LEU A 144 -7.34 -11.14 11.74
C LEU A 144 -8.86 -11.12 11.95
N HIS A 145 -9.36 -10.12 12.67
CA HIS A 145 -10.77 -9.97 12.99
C HIS A 145 -11.50 -9.02 12.03
N GLY A 146 -10.79 -8.25 11.21
CA GLY A 146 -11.37 -7.39 10.19
C GLY A 146 -12.02 -6.12 10.75
N TRP A 147 -11.48 -5.57 11.84
CA TRP A 147 -11.91 -4.27 12.37
C TRP A 147 -10.74 -3.30 12.49
N ALA A 148 -11.02 -2.01 12.25
CA ALA A 148 -10.07 -0.93 12.41
C ALA A 148 -10.76 0.40 12.69
N PHE A 149 -10.04 1.35 13.25
CA PHE A 149 -10.53 2.69 13.51
C PHE A 149 -9.43 3.75 13.40
N THR A 150 -9.84 4.96 13.06
CA THR A 150 -9.06 6.19 13.27
C THR A 150 -9.74 7.01 14.37
N LEU A 151 -9.03 7.99 14.94
CA LEU A 151 -9.63 8.88 15.95
C LEU A 151 -10.81 9.67 15.38
N ASN A 152 -10.76 10.03 14.09
CA ASN A 152 -11.83 10.74 13.40
C ASN A 152 -13.19 10.05 13.54
N ARG A 153 -13.21 8.71 13.48
CA ARG A 153 -14.44 7.93 13.58
C ARG A 153 -15.08 8.05 14.97
N PHE A 154 -14.29 7.91 16.03
CA PHE A 154 -14.75 8.09 17.41
C PHE A 154 -15.10 9.55 17.70
N ALA A 155 -14.33 10.50 17.16
CA ALA A 155 -14.60 11.91 17.29
C ALA A 155 -15.98 12.27 16.75
N ARG A 156 -16.44 11.69 15.63
CA ARG A 156 -17.81 11.92 15.10
C ARG A 156 -18.90 11.41 16.05
N MET A 157 -18.69 10.25 16.65
CA MET A 157 -19.63 9.67 17.61
C MET A 157 -19.75 10.54 18.86
N TYR A 158 -18.62 11.04 19.38
CA TYR A 158 -18.59 11.82 20.61
C TYR A 158 -18.84 13.32 20.43
N ALA A 159 -18.47 13.91 19.28
CA ALA A 159 -18.72 15.32 18.95
C ALA A 159 -20.21 15.66 19.09
N LYS A 160 -21.09 14.83 18.50
CA LYS A 160 -22.55 14.97 18.63
C LYS A 160 -23.03 14.87 20.08
N LYS A 161 -22.42 13.98 20.88
CA LYS A 161 -22.78 13.74 22.28
C LYS A 161 -22.33 14.87 23.23
N PHE A 162 -21.16 15.45 22.98
CA PHE A 162 -20.59 16.52 23.80
C PHE A 162 -20.92 17.92 23.29
N GLY A 163 -21.51 18.06 22.09
CA GLY A 163 -21.77 19.36 21.48
C GLY A 163 -20.49 20.13 21.14
N VAL A 164 -19.43 19.42 20.76
CA VAL A 164 -18.11 19.99 20.41
C VAL A 164 -17.82 19.70 18.95
N GLU A 165 -17.12 20.60 18.27
CA GLU A 165 -16.70 20.38 16.89
C GLU A 165 -15.82 19.14 16.73
N HIS A 166 -15.93 18.50 15.56
CA HIS A 166 -15.25 17.26 15.23
C HIS A 166 -13.74 17.36 15.40
N GLU A 167 -13.09 18.36 14.80
CA GLU A 167 -11.63 18.53 14.87
C GLU A 167 -11.14 18.74 16.30
N LYS A 168 -11.86 19.56 17.09
CA LYS A 168 -11.55 19.79 18.51
C LYS A 168 -11.72 18.51 19.34
N MET A 169 -12.71 17.68 19.00
CA MET A 169 -12.90 16.39 19.65
C MET A 169 -11.78 15.41 19.28
N THR A 170 -11.38 15.34 18.01
CA THR A 170 -10.27 14.48 17.56
C THR A 170 -8.98 14.84 18.28
N ALA A 171 -8.63 16.13 18.37
CA ALA A 171 -7.44 16.60 19.08
C ALA A 171 -7.45 16.26 20.59
N ARG A 172 -8.64 16.12 21.20
CA ARG A 172 -8.79 15.72 22.61
C ARG A 172 -8.69 14.22 22.82
N LEU A 173 -8.85 13.39 21.80
CA LEU A 173 -8.84 11.93 21.91
C LEU A 173 -7.43 11.33 21.94
N TRP A 174 -6.38 12.14 21.73
CA TRP A 174 -4.97 11.72 21.77
C TRP A 174 -4.15 12.62 22.69
N GLY A 175 -2.95 12.18 23.09
CA GLY A 175 -2.04 12.98 23.89
C GLY A 175 -2.42 13.06 25.36
N ASP A 176 -1.87 14.08 26.03
CA ASP A 176 -2.12 14.40 27.44
C ASP A 176 -3.43 15.16 27.64
N ASN A 177 -4.52 14.52 27.21
CA ASN A 177 -5.88 14.99 27.43
C ASN A 177 -6.58 14.00 28.36
N PHE A 178 -7.01 14.48 29.53
CA PHE A 178 -7.66 13.68 30.57
C PHE A 178 -9.08 14.17 30.77
N PHE A 179 -10.00 13.24 31.03
CA PHE A 179 -11.40 13.54 31.29
C PHE A 179 -11.81 13.01 32.67
N ASN A 180 -12.31 13.90 33.52
CA ASN A 180 -12.88 13.52 34.81
C ASN A 180 -14.40 13.34 34.65
N ARG A 181 -14.89 12.08 34.76
CA ARG A 181 -16.33 11.77 34.62
C ARG A 181 -17.20 12.41 35.70
N LYS A 182 -16.68 12.61 36.91
CA LYS A 182 -17.44 13.18 38.04
C LYS A 182 -17.67 14.68 37.81
N GLU A 183 -16.63 15.38 37.40
CA GLU A 183 -16.67 16.82 37.17
C GLU A 183 -17.08 17.22 35.76
N LYS A 184 -17.08 16.27 34.81
CA LYS A 184 -17.28 16.49 33.37
C LYS A 184 -16.33 17.53 32.78
N LYS A 185 -15.10 17.59 33.31
CA LYS A 185 -14.06 18.55 32.91
C LYS A 185 -12.90 17.86 32.20
N TRP A 186 -12.32 18.60 31.26
CA TRP A 186 -11.09 18.25 30.57
C TRP A 186 -9.90 18.87 31.29
N SER A 187 -8.82 18.13 31.44
CA SER A 187 -7.53 18.63 31.94
C SER A 187 -6.40 18.20 31.02
N LYS A 188 -5.35 19.04 30.93
CA LYS A 188 -4.10 18.71 30.22
C LYS A 188 -3.06 18.04 31.11
N ARG A 189 -3.37 17.89 32.39
CA ARG A 189 -2.52 17.26 33.38
C ARG A 189 -3.31 16.12 33.99
N GLU A 190 -2.58 15.07 34.34
CA GLU A 190 -3.11 14.01 35.16
C GLU A 190 -3.59 14.59 36.49
N SER A 191 -4.79 14.21 36.89
CA SER A 191 -5.46 14.70 38.10
C SER A 191 -6.13 13.53 38.80
N SER A 192 -6.37 13.63 40.10
CA SER A 192 -7.05 12.59 40.86
C SER A 192 -8.45 12.29 40.27
N GLY A 193 -8.58 11.15 39.60
CA GLY A 193 -9.83 10.71 38.95
C GLY A 193 -10.02 11.14 37.48
N GLY A 194 -9.04 11.82 36.87
CA GLY A 194 -8.99 12.04 35.43
C GLY A 194 -8.38 10.83 34.72
N VAL A 195 -9.07 10.30 33.72
CA VAL A 195 -8.53 9.21 32.88
C VAL A 195 -8.21 9.78 31.51
N ARG A 196 -7.08 9.35 30.92
CA ARG A 196 -6.70 9.75 29.56
C ARG A 196 -7.84 9.46 28.57
N ALA A 197 -8.10 10.41 27.68
CA ALA A 197 -9.25 10.38 26.78
C ALA A 197 -9.25 9.17 25.85
N PHE A 198 -8.08 8.82 25.29
CA PHE A 198 -7.92 7.63 24.46
C PHE A 198 -8.33 6.36 25.23
N CYS A 199 -7.81 6.19 26.45
CA CYS A 199 -8.11 5.06 27.31
C CYS A 199 -9.60 5.01 27.68
N GLU A 200 -10.17 6.17 28.00
CA GLU A 200 -11.53 6.31 28.50
C GLU A 200 -12.61 6.11 27.44
N PHE A 201 -12.42 6.73 26.27
CA PHE A 201 -13.44 6.82 25.22
C PHE A 201 -13.22 5.84 24.06
N ILE A 202 -12.03 5.24 23.94
CA ILE A 202 -11.73 4.32 22.83
C ILE A 202 -11.45 2.93 23.36
N ILE A 203 -10.41 2.77 24.18
CA ILE A 203 -9.97 1.45 24.63
C ILE A 203 -10.98 0.80 25.57
N LYS A 204 -11.52 1.52 26.56
CA LYS A 204 -12.51 0.96 27.51
C LYS A 204 -13.77 0.40 26.83
N PRO A 205 -14.44 1.12 25.90
CA PRO A 205 -15.57 0.56 25.17
C PRO A 205 -15.22 -0.70 24.36
N ILE A 206 -14.07 -0.71 23.67
CA ILE A 206 -13.61 -1.88 22.91
C ILE A 206 -13.37 -3.07 23.84
N LYS A 207 -12.60 -2.86 24.92
CA LYS A 207 -12.32 -3.88 25.95
C LYS A 207 -13.61 -4.45 26.52
N LYS A 208 -14.59 -3.59 26.84
CA LYS A 208 -15.88 -4.03 27.39
C LYS A 208 -16.69 -4.87 26.40
N ILE A 209 -16.72 -4.51 25.12
CA ILE A 209 -17.38 -5.31 24.08
C ILE A 209 -16.72 -6.68 23.95
N ILE A 210 -15.38 -6.72 23.94
CA ILE A 210 -14.61 -7.97 23.86
C ILE A 210 -14.90 -8.85 25.07
N GLU A 211 -14.83 -8.31 26.29
CA GLU A 211 -15.12 -9.05 27.53
C GLU A 211 -16.54 -9.65 27.54
N LEU A 212 -17.55 -8.85 27.18
CA LEU A 212 -18.94 -9.32 27.16
C LEU A 212 -19.18 -10.39 26.10
N ALA A 213 -18.57 -10.24 24.92
CA ALA A 213 -18.66 -11.24 23.85
C ALA A 213 -17.93 -12.54 24.22
N MET A 214 -16.73 -12.45 24.81
CA MET A 214 -15.94 -13.62 25.22
C MET A 214 -16.51 -14.35 26.44
N SER A 215 -17.28 -13.65 27.29
CA SER A 215 -17.96 -14.24 28.45
C SER A 215 -19.41 -14.67 28.15
N ASP A 216 -19.83 -14.68 26.88
CA ASP A 216 -21.17 -15.02 26.41
C ASP A 216 -22.32 -14.26 27.11
N LYS A 217 -22.05 -13.02 27.56
CA LYS A 217 -23.03 -12.12 28.17
C LYS A 217 -23.84 -11.35 27.11
N VAL A 218 -24.49 -12.09 26.22
CA VAL A 218 -25.21 -11.55 25.06
C VAL A 218 -26.26 -10.48 25.43
N PRO A 219 -27.07 -10.61 26.49
CA PRO A 219 -28.06 -9.57 26.84
C PRO A 219 -27.42 -8.24 27.26
N GLU A 220 -26.33 -8.27 28.02
CA GLU A 220 -25.58 -7.07 28.41
C GLU A 220 -24.89 -6.43 27.20
N LEU A 221 -24.34 -7.27 26.32
CA LEU A 221 -23.72 -6.84 25.07
C LEU A 221 -24.73 -6.13 24.17
N GLU A 222 -25.92 -6.70 23.98
CA GLU A 222 -26.98 -6.11 23.16
C GLU A 222 -27.42 -4.74 23.70
N LYS A 223 -27.52 -4.60 25.02
CA LYS A 223 -27.82 -3.30 25.66
C LYS A 223 -26.74 -2.26 25.36
N LEU A 224 -25.46 -2.66 25.43
CA LEU A 224 -24.34 -1.78 25.11
C LEU A 224 -24.35 -1.40 23.62
N LEU A 225 -24.53 -2.36 22.72
CA LEU A 225 -24.55 -2.14 21.27
C LEU A 225 -25.71 -1.24 20.83
N THR A 226 -26.88 -1.39 21.45
CA THR A 226 -28.04 -0.52 21.21
C THR A 226 -27.71 0.94 21.55
N SER A 227 -26.96 1.19 22.63
CA SER A 227 -26.50 2.55 22.99
C SER A 227 -25.50 3.14 22.00
N LEU A 228 -24.85 2.30 21.20
CA LEU A 228 -23.93 2.67 20.13
C LEU A 228 -24.62 2.73 18.75
N GLY A 229 -25.94 2.48 18.69
CA GLY A 229 -26.72 2.47 17.45
C GLY A 229 -26.56 1.20 16.62
N ILE A 230 -26.05 0.11 17.19
CA ILE A 230 -25.77 -1.14 16.46
C ILE A 230 -26.83 -2.18 16.80
N LYS A 231 -27.38 -2.80 15.75
CA LYS A 231 -28.36 -3.90 15.87
C LYS A 231 -27.76 -5.21 15.34
N LEU A 232 -27.90 -6.27 16.14
CA LEU A 232 -27.54 -7.64 15.76
C LEU A 232 -28.75 -8.35 15.15
N THR A 233 -28.52 -9.15 14.12
CA THR A 233 -29.55 -10.06 13.57
C THR A 233 -29.71 -11.28 14.47
N ASN A 234 -30.77 -12.06 14.28
CA ASN A 234 -30.99 -13.27 15.07
C ASN A 234 -29.84 -14.29 14.91
N GLU A 235 -29.37 -14.50 13.68
CA GLU A 235 -28.22 -15.38 13.38
C GLU A 235 -26.94 -14.90 14.09
N GLU A 236 -26.70 -13.59 14.12
CA GLU A 236 -25.51 -13.04 14.78
C GLU A 236 -25.57 -13.20 16.30
N LYS A 237 -26.78 -13.21 16.89
CA LYS A 237 -27.00 -13.47 18.32
C LYS A 237 -26.78 -14.93 18.69
N GLU A 238 -26.75 -15.86 17.73
CA GLU A 238 -26.43 -17.27 17.97
C GLU A 238 -24.93 -17.52 18.03
N LEU A 239 -24.12 -16.61 17.46
CA LEU A 239 -22.67 -16.67 17.57
C LEU A 239 -22.25 -16.55 19.04
N ARG A 240 -21.14 -17.20 19.38
CA ARG A 240 -20.55 -17.19 20.74
C ARG A 240 -19.09 -16.77 20.68
N GLN A 241 -18.56 -16.26 21.79
CA GLN A 241 -17.14 -15.98 21.99
C GLN A 241 -16.46 -15.25 20.80
N LYS A 242 -15.38 -15.83 20.24
CA LYS A 242 -14.58 -15.23 19.15
C LYS A 242 -15.40 -14.91 17.90
N PRO A 243 -16.25 -15.82 17.35
CA PRO A 243 -17.16 -15.49 16.26
C PRO A 243 -18.07 -14.28 16.54
N LEU A 244 -18.67 -14.22 17.74
CA LEU A 244 -19.54 -13.10 18.13
C LEU A 244 -18.75 -11.79 18.23
N MET A 245 -17.63 -11.81 18.95
CA MET A 245 -16.72 -10.66 19.10
C MET A 245 -16.31 -10.12 17.73
N LYS A 246 -15.84 -11.01 16.85
CA LYS A 246 -15.43 -10.66 15.49
C LYS A 246 -16.56 -9.95 14.75
N ARG A 247 -17.76 -10.53 14.74
CA ARG A 247 -18.89 -9.99 14.01
C ARG A 247 -19.36 -8.63 14.54
N VAL A 248 -19.39 -8.47 15.86
CA VAL A 248 -19.77 -7.22 16.53
C VAL A 248 -18.78 -6.11 16.20
N LEU A 249 -17.48 -6.38 16.30
CA LEU A 249 -16.44 -5.39 15.99
C LEU A 249 -16.40 -5.04 14.50
N GLN A 250 -16.64 -5.99 13.60
CA GLN A 250 -16.77 -5.72 12.16
C GLN A 250 -17.97 -4.83 11.83
N LYS A 251 -19.08 -4.95 12.56
CA LYS A 251 -20.23 -4.05 12.40
C LYS A 251 -19.98 -2.66 12.96
N TRP A 252 -19.31 -2.58 14.11
CA TRP A 252 -19.07 -1.29 14.76
C TRP A 252 -17.94 -0.49 14.09
N LEU A 253 -16.83 -1.17 13.82
CA LEU A 253 -15.57 -0.61 13.36
C LEU A 253 -15.04 -1.37 12.11
N PRO A 254 -15.81 -1.44 11.00
CA PRO A 254 -15.35 -2.07 9.75
C PRO A 254 -14.00 -1.52 9.31
N ALA A 255 -13.06 -2.43 9.06
CA ALA A 255 -11.67 -2.10 8.75
C ALA A 255 -11.52 -1.40 7.39
N ASP A 256 -12.25 -1.88 6.38
CA ASP A 256 -12.27 -1.31 5.04
C ASP A 256 -12.64 0.17 5.08
N GLN A 257 -13.69 0.54 5.82
CA GLN A 257 -14.13 1.92 5.93
C GLN A 257 -13.06 2.80 6.59
N ALA A 258 -12.46 2.35 7.70
CA ALA A 258 -11.45 3.15 8.40
C ALA A 258 -10.17 3.35 7.59
N LEU A 259 -9.69 2.30 6.92
CA LEU A 259 -8.45 2.35 6.16
C LEU A 259 -8.64 3.09 4.82
N LEU A 260 -9.73 2.82 4.09
CA LEU A 260 -10.02 3.51 2.82
C LEU A 260 -10.29 5.00 3.05
N GLU A 261 -11.04 5.36 4.10
CA GLU A 261 -11.25 6.76 4.47
C GLU A 261 -9.92 7.47 4.78
N MET A 262 -9.05 6.84 5.57
CA MET A 262 -7.72 7.39 5.88
C MET A 262 -6.88 7.58 4.61
N MET A 263 -6.87 6.60 3.71
CA MET A 263 -6.11 6.69 2.45
C MET A 263 -6.64 7.80 1.56
N VAL A 264 -7.96 7.91 1.37
CA VAL A 264 -8.57 8.95 0.53
C VAL A 264 -8.34 10.35 1.09
N LEU A 265 -8.32 10.52 2.42
CA LEU A 265 -8.13 11.83 3.05
C LEU A 265 -6.68 12.30 3.08
N HIS A 266 -5.72 11.38 3.15
CA HIS A 266 -4.33 11.73 3.48
C HIS A 266 -3.30 11.34 2.42
N LEU A 267 -3.60 10.36 1.56
CA LEU A 267 -2.71 10.02 0.44
C LEU A 267 -2.99 10.94 -0.75
N PRO A 268 -1.94 11.36 -1.48
CA PRO A 268 -2.08 12.26 -2.61
C PRO A 268 -2.70 11.54 -3.80
N SER A 269 -3.48 12.27 -4.60
CA SER A 269 -3.91 11.79 -5.91
C SER A 269 -2.71 11.71 -6.87
N PRO A 270 -2.78 10.92 -7.96
CA PRO A 270 -1.78 10.94 -9.02
C PRO A 270 -1.46 12.35 -9.55
N ALA A 271 -2.48 13.19 -9.70
CA ALA A 271 -2.32 14.56 -10.18
C ALA A 271 -1.60 15.47 -9.18
N THR A 272 -1.73 15.20 -7.88
CA THR A 272 -1.01 15.92 -6.81
C THR A 272 0.41 15.40 -6.71
N ALA A 273 0.60 14.07 -6.69
CA ALA A 273 1.88 13.42 -6.49
C ALA A 273 2.85 13.63 -7.65
N GLN A 274 2.36 13.55 -8.89
CA GLN A 274 3.21 13.71 -10.07
C GLN A 274 3.84 15.11 -10.17
N LYS A 275 3.26 16.13 -9.53
CA LYS A 275 3.83 17.49 -9.53
C LYS A 275 5.22 17.54 -8.92
N TYR A 276 5.39 16.90 -7.76
CA TYR A 276 6.66 16.89 -7.02
C TYR A 276 7.50 15.62 -7.28
N ARG A 277 6.99 14.65 -8.06
CA ARG A 277 7.75 13.43 -8.43
C ARG A 277 8.32 13.46 -9.84
N ALA A 278 7.78 14.29 -10.73
CA ALA A 278 8.19 14.31 -12.14
C ALA A 278 9.69 14.55 -12.33
N ASP A 279 10.30 15.41 -11.51
CA ASP A 279 11.73 15.74 -11.52
C ASP A 279 12.64 14.56 -11.14
N THR A 280 12.16 13.69 -10.26
CA THR A 280 12.89 12.55 -9.73
C THR A 280 12.73 11.33 -10.64
N LEU A 281 11.58 11.23 -11.31
CA LEU A 281 11.20 10.12 -12.17
C LEU A 281 11.66 10.27 -13.63
N TYR A 282 11.71 11.48 -14.17
CA TYR A 282 12.03 11.73 -15.58
C TYR A 282 13.51 12.07 -15.78
N LEU A 283 14.17 11.46 -16.78
CA LEU A 283 15.60 11.69 -17.05
C LEU A 283 15.86 12.84 -18.05
N GLY A 284 14.81 13.39 -18.66
CA GLY A 284 14.92 14.49 -19.61
C GLY A 284 14.83 15.88 -18.96
N PRO A 285 14.86 16.94 -19.78
CA PRO A 285 14.70 18.32 -19.32
C PRO A 285 13.35 18.55 -18.63
N LEU A 286 13.36 19.31 -17.53
CA LEU A 286 12.16 19.55 -16.70
C LEU A 286 11.15 20.53 -17.34
N ASP A 287 11.61 21.29 -18.32
CA ASP A 287 10.87 22.30 -19.07
C ASP A 287 10.30 21.77 -20.39
N ASP A 288 10.60 20.51 -20.75
CA ASP A 288 10.07 19.93 -21.97
C ASP A 288 8.56 19.61 -21.85
N LYS A 289 7.95 19.35 -23.01
CA LYS A 289 6.51 19.06 -23.11
C LYS A 289 6.14 17.74 -22.44
N VAL A 290 7.07 16.77 -22.39
CA VAL A 290 6.83 15.41 -21.85
C VAL A 290 6.82 15.44 -20.33
N CYS A 291 7.83 16.05 -19.71
CA CYS A 291 7.92 16.30 -18.27
C CYS A 291 6.75 17.16 -17.80
N THR A 292 6.37 18.19 -18.56
CA THR A 292 5.19 19.02 -18.24
C THR A 292 3.90 18.21 -18.26
N ALA A 293 3.73 17.30 -19.24
CA ALA A 293 2.57 16.41 -19.31
C ALA A 293 2.54 15.40 -18.15
N ILE A 294 3.70 14.86 -17.75
CA ILE A 294 3.83 14.02 -16.55
C ILE A 294 3.46 14.84 -15.31
N ARG A 295 4.04 16.03 -15.12
CA ARG A 295 3.79 16.90 -13.96
C ARG A 295 2.32 17.23 -13.78
N ASN A 296 1.61 17.47 -14.88
CA ASN A 296 0.19 17.82 -14.88
C ASN A 296 -0.75 16.62 -14.89
N CYS A 297 -0.22 15.39 -14.99
CA CYS A 297 -1.02 14.18 -15.20
C CYS A 297 -2.03 14.39 -16.34
N ASP A 298 -1.55 14.83 -17.51
CA ASP A 298 -2.40 15.23 -18.63
C ASP A 298 -2.78 14.01 -19.50
N PRO A 299 -4.07 13.62 -19.58
CA PRO A 299 -4.52 12.48 -20.38
C PRO A 299 -4.46 12.72 -21.88
N LYS A 300 -4.32 13.98 -22.32
CA LYS A 300 -4.20 14.41 -23.72
C LYS A 300 -2.75 14.73 -24.12
N GLY A 301 -1.81 14.69 -23.18
CA GLY A 301 -0.40 14.89 -23.44
C GLY A 301 0.27 13.66 -24.11
N PRO A 302 1.58 13.73 -24.39
CA PRO A 302 2.35 12.59 -24.88
C PRO A 302 2.22 11.39 -23.95
N LEU A 303 2.11 10.19 -24.51
CA LEU A 303 2.07 8.96 -23.73
C LEU A 303 3.41 8.78 -23.02
N MET A 304 3.36 8.64 -21.69
CA MET A 304 4.48 8.16 -20.88
C MET A 304 3.95 7.10 -19.92
N LEU A 305 4.47 5.89 -20.04
CA LEU A 305 4.07 4.75 -19.23
C LEU A 305 5.32 4.03 -18.73
N TYR A 306 5.36 3.73 -17.44
CA TYR A 306 6.44 2.93 -16.85
C TYR A 306 5.97 1.51 -16.59
N VAL A 307 6.67 0.52 -17.16
CA VAL A 307 6.48 -0.89 -16.84
C VAL A 307 7.42 -1.24 -15.71
N SER A 308 6.85 -1.62 -14.56
CA SER A 308 7.64 -1.97 -13.37
C SER A 308 7.88 -3.46 -13.22
N LYS A 309 7.01 -4.31 -13.77
CA LYS A 309 7.17 -5.77 -13.70
C LYS A 309 6.48 -6.51 -14.85
N MET A 310 6.90 -7.74 -15.07
CA MET A 310 6.26 -8.67 -16.01
C MET A 310 5.48 -9.75 -15.23
N VAL A 311 4.16 -9.75 -15.37
CA VAL A 311 3.28 -10.70 -14.69
C VAL A 311 3.04 -11.91 -15.59
N PRO A 312 3.27 -13.15 -15.14
CA PRO A 312 2.98 -14.33 -15.94
C PRO A 312 1.47 -14.45 -16.18
N SER A 313 1.09 -14.68 -17.44
CA SER A 313 -0.31 -14.90 -17.83
C SER A 313 -0.72 -16.36 -17.61
N SER A 314 -2.02 -16.61 -17.49
CA SER A 314 -2.60 -17.96 -17.58
C SER A 314 -2.33 -18.62 -18.94
N ASP A 315 -2.14 -17.80 -19.98
CA ASP A 315 -1.75 -18.26 -21.31
C ASP A 315 -0.27 -18.68 -21.27
N LYS A 316 -0.03 -19.99 -21.28
CA LYS A 316 1.29 -20.62 -21.15
C LYS A 316 2.36 -19.88 -21.97
N GLY A 317 3.34 -19.30 -21.27
CA GLY A 317 4.53 -18.68 -21.86
C GLY A 317 4.40 -17.21 -22.24
N ARG A 318 3.24 -16.57 -22.03
CA ARG A 318 3.09 -15.12 -22.24
C ARG A 318 3.19 -14.34 -20.94
N PHE A 319 3.72 -13.13 -21.04
CA PHE A 319 3.75 -12.18 -19.94
C PHE A 319 2.90 -10.94 -20.22
N ILE A 320 2.36 -10.37 -19.15
CA ILE A 320 1.65 -9.10 -19.14
C ILE A 320 2.60 -8.07 -18.57
N ALA A 321 2.91 -7.03 -19.33
CA ALA A 321 3.68 -5.91 -18.83
C ALA A 321 2.79 -5.07 -17.91
N TYR A 322 3.09 -5.05 -16.61
CA TYR A 322 2.34 -4.28 -15.62
C TYR A 322 3.07 -2.99 -15.27
N GLY A 323 2.32 -1.90 -15.25
CA GLY A 323 2.89 -0.58 -15.08
C GLY A 323 1.86 0.49 -14.76
N ARG A 324 2.29 1.74 -14.87
CA ARG A 324 1.46 2.93 -14.68
C ARG A 324 1.62 3.89 -15.84
N VAL A 325 0.50 4.49 -16.25
CA VAL A 325 0.47 5.60 -17.19
C VAL A 325 0.69 6.90 -16.42
N PHE A 326 1.76 7.63 -16.72
CA PHE A 326 2.09 8.92 -16.09
C PHE A 326 1.55 10.11 -16.88
N SER A 327 1.50 10.03 -18.21
CA SER A 327 0.85 11.03 -19.08
C SER A 327 0.26 10.36 -20.32
N GLY A 328 -0.69 11.03 -20.97
CA GLY A 328 -1.39 10.53 -22.14
C GLY A 328 -2.37 9.41 -21.81
N THR A 329 -2.77 8.66 -22.84
CA THR A 329 -3.71 7.54 -22.74
C THR A 329 -3.23 6.39 -23.61
N VAL A 330 -3.03 5.21 -23.03
CA VAL A 330 -2.66 4.00 -23.79
C VAL A 330 -3.92 3.32 -24.31
N ARG A 331 -3.89 2.82 -25.55
CA ARG A 331 -5.02 2.13 -26.21
C ARG A 331 -4.58 0.82 -26.83
N ALA A 332 -5.50 -0.15 -26.92
CA ALA A 332 -5.28 -1.34 -27.74
C ALA A 332 -5.07 -0.95 -29.23
N GLY A 333 -4.13 -1.60 -29.89
CA GLY A 333 -3.72 -1.32 -31.26
C GLY A 333 -2.72 -0.17 -31.43
N MET A 334 -2.47 0.63 -30.39
CA MET A 334 -1.57 1.79 -30.46
C MET A 334 -0.13 1.36 -30.73
N LYS A 335 0.52 2.04 -31.68
CA LYS A 335 1.95 1.88 -31.95
C LYS A 335 2.75 2.67 -30.94
N VAL A 336 3.62 2.00 -30.21
CA VAL A 336 4.41 2.59 -29.12
C VAL A 336 5.89 2.27 -29.27
N ARG A 337 6.71 3.15 -28.69
CA ARG A 337 8.16 3.03 -28.52
C ARG A 337 8.43 2.46 -27.14
N ILE A 338 9.18 1.37 -27.09
CA ILE A 338 9.58 0.67 -25.87
C ILE A 338 11.06 0.96 -25.67
N MET A 339 11.37 1.72 -24.62
CA MET A 339 12.72 2.07 -24.19
C MET A 339 13.09 1.15 -23.03
N GLY A 340 14.04 0.25 -23.26
CA GLY A 340 14.58 -0.61 -22.21
C GLY A 340 15.50 0.14 -21.24
N PRO A 341 15.98 -0.52 -20.17
CA PRO A 341 16.82 0.08 -19.14
C PRO A 341 18.12 0.73 -19.66
N ASN A 342 18.66 0.22 -20.77
CA ASN A 342 19.92 0.70 -21.35
C ASN A 342 19.72 1.68 -22.49
N HIS A 343 18.49 2.15 -22.70
CA HIS A 343 18.18 3.11 -23.74
C HIS A 343 18.82 4.46 -23.44
N VAL A 344 19.46 5.03 -24.46
CA VAL A 344 20.01 6.39 -24.40
C VAL A 344 19.28 7.23 -25.44
N HIS A 345 18.73 8.36 -25.00
CA HIS A 345 18.01 9.28 -25.88
C HIS A 345 18.86 9.65 -27.10
N GLY A 346 18.22 9.71 -28.27
CA GLY A 346 18.88 9.93 -29.56
C GLY A 346 19.53 8.69 -30.19
N THR A 347 19.58 7.55 -29.49
CA THR A 347 20.12 6.29 -30.05
C THR A 347 19.02 5.27 -30.32
N LYS A 348 19.30 4.28 -31.18
CA LYS A 348 18.43 3.10 -31.35
C LYS A 348 18.77 1.96 -30.40
N LYS A 349 19.68 2.17 -29.45
CA LYS A 349 20.10 1.16 -28.47
C LYS A 349 18.92 0.88 -27.54
N ASP A 350 18.62 -0.40 -27.34
CA ASP A 350 17.56 -0.88 -26.42
C ASP A 350 16.19 -0.22 -26.69
N LEU A 351 15.89 0.01 -27.97
CA LEU A 351 14.66 0.64 -28.45
C LEU A 351 13.91 -0.32 -29.38
N SER A 352 12.63 -0.55 -29.11
CA SER A 352 11.74 -1.34 -29.96
C SER A 352 10.45 -0.58 -30.27
N ILE A 353 9.93 -0.71 -31.48
CA ILE A 353 8.66 -0.08 -31.88
C ILE A 353 7.65 -1.17 -32.23
N LYS A 354 6.57 -1.25 -31.46
CA LYS A 354 5.59 -2.33 -31.52
C LYS A 354 4.18 -1.83 -31.22
N ASN A 355 3.19 -2.65 -31.57
CA ASN A 355 1.80 -2.34 -31.29
C ASN A 355 1.37 -3.00 -29.98
N VAL A 356 0.67 -2.25 -29.13
CA VAL A 356 -0.01 -2.80 -27.96
C VAL A 356 -1.15 -3.69 -28.43
N GLN A 357 -1.15 -4.98 -28.10
CA GLN A 357 -2.21 -5.88 -28.58
C GLN A 357 -3.50 -5.70 -27.77
N ARG A 358 -3.39 -5.64 -26.44
CA ARG A 358 -4.51 -5.45 -25.52
C ARG A 358 -4.08 -4.65 -24.29
N THR A 359 -5.01 -3.85 -23.80
CA THR A 359 -4.95 -3.14 -22.52
C THR A 359 -5.87 -3.84 -21.51
N LEU A 360 -5.36 -4.09 -20.30
CA LEU A 360 -6.02 -4.86 -19.26
C LEU A 360 -6.07 -4.06 -17.95
N LEU A 361 -7.19 -4.16 -17.23
CA LEU A 361 -7.28 -3.87 -15.80
C LEU A 361 -6.88 -5.10 -15.01
N MET A 362 -5.98 -4.92 -14.04
CA MET A 362 -5.50 -5.99 -13.18
C MET A 362 -6.30 -5.99 -11.87
N MET A 363 -7.11 -7.03 -11.66
CA MET A 363 -7.97 -7.22 -10.49
C MET A 363 -7.49 -8.43 -9.70
N GLY A 364 -6.26 -8.37 -9.20
CA GLY A 364 -5.60 -9.47 -8.51
C GLY A 364 -5.42 -10.68 -9.44
N ARG A 365 -6.26 -11.71 -9.27
CA ARG A 365 -6.23 -12.94 -10.09
C ARG A 365 -7.01 -12.82 -11.39
N ARG A 366 -7.90 -11.83 -11.50
CA ARG A 366 -8.73 -11.60 -12.69
C ARG A 366 -8.11 -10.47 -13.52
N THR A 367 -8.24 -10.58 -14.83
CA THR A 367 -7.90 -9.49 -15.76
C THR A 367 -9.11 -9.18 -16.61
N ASP A 368 -9.40 -7.90 -16.78
CA ASP A 368 -10.51 -7.43 -17.61
C ASP A 368 -9.96 -6.58 -18.75
N ALA A 369 -10.34 -6.90 -19.98
CA ALA A 369 -9.91 -6.14 -21.15
C ALA A 369 -10.66 -4.80 -21.22
N VAL A 370 -9.92 -3.73 -21.45
CA VAL A 370 -10.43 -2.37 -21.62
C VAL A 370 -9.89 -1.75 -22.90
N GLU A 371 -10.62 -0.82 -23.49
CA GLU A 371 -10.21 -0.16 -24.74
C GLU A 371 -9.00 0.77 -24.53
N SER A 372 -8.98 1.49 -23.42
CA SER A 372 -7.96 2.49 -23.11
C SER A 372 -7.78 2.71 -21.62
N VAL A 373 -6.59 3.11 -21.20
CA VAL A 373 -6.28 3.51 -19.82
C VAL A 373 -5.58 4.89 -19.82
N PRO A 374 -6.18 5.92 -19.18
CA PRO A 374 -5.57 7.24 -19.09
C PRO A 374 -4.52 7.32 -17.98
N CYS A 375 -3.72 8.40 -18.00
CA CYS A 375 -2.74 8.72 -16.98
C CYS A 375 -3.29 8.70 -15.54
N GLY A 376 -2.39 8.46 -14.59
CA GLY A 376 -2.68 8.24 -13.17
C GLY A 376 -3.10 6.81 -12.82
N ASN A 377 -3.45 5.97 -13.81
CA ASN A 377 -3.91 4.61 -13.57
C ASN A 377 -2.81 3.56 -13.82
N THR A 378 -2.94 2.42 -13.13
CA THR A 378 -2.16 1.21 -13.40
C THR A 378 -2.79 0.41 -14.54
N VAL A 379 -1.97 -0.26 -15.35
CA VAL A 379 -2.40 -0.99 -16.55
C VAL A 379 -1.58 -2.25 -16.76
N GLY A 380 -2.22 -3.29 -17.29
CA GLY A 380 -1.58 -4.46 -17.88
C GLY A 380 -1.57 -4.37 -19.41
N LEU A 381 -0.44 -4.65 -20.05
CA LEU A 381 -0.29 -4.63 -21.50
C LEU A 381 0.10 -6.01 -22.03
N VAL A 382 -0.56 -6.43 -23.11
CA VAL A 382 -0.28 -7.69 -23.81
C VAL A 382 0.45 -7.42 -25.12
N GLY A 383 1.41 -8.29 -25.47
CA GLY A 383 2.12 -8.27 -26.75
C GLY A 383 3.46 -7.54 -26.73
N LEU A 384 3.95 -7.16 -25.54
CA LEU A 384 5.22 -6.44 -25.35
C LEU A 384 6.29 -7.29 -24.64
N ASP A 385 5.97 -8.53 -24.29
CA ASP A 385 6.78 -9.46 -23.49
C ASP A 385 8.06 -9.95 -24.16
N GLN A 386 8.15 -9.84 -25.49
CA GLN A 386 9.38 -10.13 -26.23
C GLN A 386 10.40 -8.98 -26.17
N PHE A 387 9.96 -7.76 -25.84
CA PHE A 387 10.77 -6.55 -25.94
C PHE A 387 11.10 -5.95 -24.57
N ILE A 388 10.34 -6.32 -23.54
CA ILE A 388 10.57 -5.91 -22.16
C ILE A 388 11.04 -7.12 -21.38
N VAL A 389 12.23 -7.01 -20.77
CA VAL A 389 12.78 -8.08 -19.93
C VAL A 389 12.25 -7.95 -18.50
N LYS A 390 12.47 -6.81 -17.84
CA LYS A 390 12.08 -6.58 -16.43
C LYS A 390 11.27 -5.30 -16.27
N SER A 391 11.87 -4.19 -16.66
CA SER A 391 11.30 -2.84 -16.63
C SER A 391 11.51 -2.15 -17.97
N GLY A 392 10.79 -1.06 -18.18
CA GLY A 392 10.96 -0.22 -19.37
C GLY A 392 10.02 0.97 -19.38
N THR A 393 10.38 1.97 -20.18
CA THR A 393 9.52 3.13 -20.43
C THR A 393 8.86 3.00 -21.80
N ILE A 394 7.57 3.29 -21.87
CA ILE A 394 6.79 3.28 -23.10
C ILE A 394 6.34 4.71 -23.42
N SER A 395 6.52 5.13 -24.66
CA SER A 395 6.06 6.43 -25.16
C SER A 395 5.56 6.33 -26.61
N ASP A 396 4.81 7.33 -27.05
CA ASP A 396 4.36 7.51 -28.44
C ASP A 396 5.12 8.61 -29.20
N VAL A 397 5.97 9.39 -28.51
CA VAL A 397 6.77 10.47 -29.10
C VAL A 397 8.27 10.12 -29.13
N GLU A 398 9.00 10.70 -30.09
CA GLU A 398 10.44 10.42 -30.26
C GLU A 398 11.31 11.27 -29.32
N GLU A 399 10.82 12.43 -28.94
CA GLU A 399 11.47 13.38 -28.04
C GLU A 399 11.49 12.91 -26.58
N ALA A 400 10.76 11.85 -26.24
CA ALA A 400 10.70 11.34 -24.88
C ALA A 400 12.05 10.77 -24.41
N TYR A 401 12.47 11.20 -23.24
CA TYR A 401 13.51 10.54 -22.45
C TYR A 401 12.90 9.38 -21.64
N PRO A 402 13.68 8.34 -21.34
CA PRO A 402 13.22 7.26 -20.47
C PRO A 402 12.94 7.78 -19.05
N LEU A 403 12.00 7.13 -18.35
CA LEU A 403 11.88 7.28 -16.91
C LEU A 403 13.05 6.57 -16.23
N LYS A 404 13.47 7.10 -15.09
CA LYS A 404 14.56 6.58 -14.28
C LYS A 404 14.29 5.12 -13.95
N ASP A 405 15.28 4.26 -14.15
CA ASP A 405 15.15 2.85 -13.81
C ASP A 405 15.15 2.65 -12.27
N MET A 406 14.76 1.46 -11.83
CA MET A 406 14.76 1.08 -10.42
C MET A 406 16.20 0.82 -9.94
N LYS A 407 16.55 1.41 -8.79
CA LYS A 407 17.75 1.02 -8.05
C LYS A 407 17.34 -0.03 -7.02
N TYR A 408 17.76 -1.28 -7.24
CA TYR A 408 17.53 -2.33 -6.24
C TYR A 408 18.41 -2.08 -5.03
N SER A 409 17.83 -2.14 -3.84
CA SER A 409 18.55 -1.99 -2.57
C SER A 409 19.40 -3.20 -2.21
N VAL A 410 19.16 -4.34 -2.85
CA VAL A 410 19.81 -5.61 -2.57
C VAL A 410 20.41 -6.14 -3.87
N SER A 411 21.60 -6.71 -3.77
CA SER A 411 22.27 -7.42 -4.85
C SER A 411 22.05 -8.92 -4.69
N PRO A 412 21.92 -9.70 -5.77
CA PRO A 412 21.80 -11.15 -5.69
C PRO A 412 23.17 -11.76 -5.33
N VAL A 413 23.31 -12.16 -4.07
CA VAL A 413 24.57 -12.67 -3.48
C VAL A 413 24.62 -14.19 -3.41
N VAL A 414 23.46 -14.85 -3.25
CA VAL A 414 23.39 -16.31 -3.16
C VAL A 414 23.30 -16.88 -4.57
N ARG A 415 24.12 -17.89 -4.89
CA ARG A 415 24.21 -18.51 -6.21
C ARG A 415 24.12 -20.02 -6.10
N VAL A 416 23.38 -20.65 -7.01
CA VAL A 416 23.29 -22.10 -7.15
C VAL A 416 23.42 -22.48 -8.62
N ALA A 417 24.24 -23.49 -8.90
CA ALA A 417 24.32 -24.11 -10.22
C ALA A 417 23.10 -25.03 -10.42
N VAL A 418 22.49 -24.95 -11.60
CA VAL A 418 21.26 -25.66 -11.92
C VAL A 418 21.46 -26.43 -13.23
N GLU A 419 21.25 -27.73 -13.17
CA GLU A 419 21.35 -28.61 -14.33
C GLU A 419 20.11 -29.51 -14.43
N PRO A 420 19.68 -29.87 -15.65
CA PRO A 420 18.56 -30.78 -15.81
C PRO A 420 19.03 -32.20 -15.51
N LYS A 421 18.29 -32.93 -14.66
CA LYS A 421 18.60 -34.33 -14.36
C LYS A 421 18.66 -35.21 -15.62
N ASN A 422 17.83 -34.89 -16.61
CA ASN A 422 17.91 -35.49 -17.94
C ASN A 422 18.49 -34.46 -18.92
N PRO A 423 19.64 -34.71 -19.55
CA PRO A 423 20.24 -33.80 -20.53
C PRO A 423 19.30 -33.43 -21.69
N ALA A 424 18.35 -34.29 -22.04
CA ALA A 424 17.35 -34.02 -23.09
C ALA A 424 16.40 -32.85 -22.74
N ASP A 425 16.23 -32.53 -21.45
CA ASP A 425 15.38 -31.43 -20.99
C ASP A 425 16.12 -30.08 -20.92
N LEU A 426 17.39 -30.01 -21.31
CA LEU A 426 18.18 -28.77 -21.33
C LEU A 426 17.49 -27.61 -22.07
N PRO A 427 16.85 -27.80 -23.25
CA PRO A 427 16.13 -26.72 -23.91
C PRO A 427 14.97 -26.15 -23.06
N LYS A 428 14.31 -27.00 -22.26
CA LYS A 428 13.24 -26.56 -21.35
C LYS A 428 13.81 -25.77 -20.18
N LEU A 429 14.96 -26.18 -19.64
CA LEU A 429 15.65 -25.44 -18.57
C LEU A 429 16.05 -24.05 -19.07
N VAL A 430 16.71 -23.94 -20.22
CA VAL A 430 17.15 -22.65 -20.78
C VAL A 430 15.97 -21.72 -21.01
N GLU A 431 14.84 -22.22 -21.51
CA GLU A 431 13.62 -21.45 -21.66
C GLU A 431 12.99 -21.07 -20.29
N GLY A 432 13.01 -21.97 -19.32
CA GLY A 432 12.57 -21.71 -17.94
C GLY A 432 13.37 -20.60 -17.27
N LEU A 433 14.70 -20.64 -17.38
CA LEU A 433 15.60 -19.61 -16.86
C LEU A 433 15.33 -18.23 -17.46
N LYS A 434 15.05 -18.17 -18.77
CA LYS A 434 14.64 -16.92 -19.43
C LYS A 434 13.32 -16.38 -18.87
N ARG A 435 12.36 -17.26 -18.57
CA ARG A 435 11.07 -16.88 -17.97
C ARG A 435 11.23 -16.42 -16.53
N LEU A 436 12.04 -17.12 -15.74
CA LEU A 436 12.35 -16.78 -14.35
C LEU A 436 12.94 -15.36 -14.28
N SER A 437 13.95 -15.08 -15.12
CA SER A 437 14.60 -13.76 -15.21
C SER A 437 13.66 -12.62 -15.62
N LYS A 438 12.57 -12.91 -16.36
CA LYS A 438 11.54 -11.91 -16.68
C LYS A 438 10.59 -11.67 -15.52
N SER A 439 10.24 -12.73 -14.78
CA SER A 439 9.21 -12.68 -13.75
C SER A 439 9.68 -12.06 -12.44
N ASP A 440 10.96 -12.22 -12.11
CA ASP A 440 11.55 -11.67 -10.89
C ASP A 440 12.57 -10.58 -11.25
N PRO A 441 12.40 -9.34 -10.74
CA PRO A 441 13.30 -8.24 -11.08
C PRO A 441 14.75 -8.44 -10.59
N LEU A 442 14.97 -9.22 -9.52
CA LEU A 442 16.28 -9.39 -8.90
C LEU A 442 17.03 -10.63 -9.40
N VAL A 443 16.30 -11.69 -9.76
CA VAL A 443 16.94 -12.95 -10.16
C VAL A 443 17.87 -12.73 -11.37
N MET A 444 19.05 -13.33 -11.30
CA MET A 444 20.00 -13.35 -12.41
C MET A 444 20.27 -14.80 -12.82
N CYS A 445 19.99 -15.10 -14.08
CA CYS A 445 20.30 -16.38 -14.69
C CYS A 445 21.51 -16.18 -15.61
N ILE A 446 22.63 -16.79 -15.26
CA ILE A 446 23.92 -16.63 -15.94
C ILE A 446 24.31 -17.99 -16.53
N THR A 447 24.80 -17.99 -17.76
CA THR A 447 25.49 -19.17 -18.32
C THR A 447 26.97 -18.88 -18.29
N GLU A 448 27.73 -19.64 -17.52
CA GLU A 448 29.18 -19.49 -17.42
C GLU A 448 29.89 -20.11 -18.63
N GLU A 449 31.16 -19.74 -18.84
CA GLU A 449 31.98 -20.28 -19.93
C GLU A 449 32.19 -21.79 -19.85
N SER A 450 32.07 -22.36 -18.64
CA SER A 450 32.07 -23.81 -18.36
C SER A 450 30.85 -24.53 -18.94
N GLY A 451 29.81 -23.81 -19.35
CA GLY A 451 28.51 -24.34 -19.75
C GLY A 451 27.54 -24.54 -18.59
N GLU A 452 27.94 -24.23 -17.35
CA GLU A 452 27.07 -24.29 -16.18
C GLU A 452 26.05 -23.14 -16.17
N HIS A 453 24.80 -23.44 -15.81
CA HIS A 453 23.77 -22.44 -15.61
C HIS A 453 23.68 -22.10 -14.12
N VAL A 454 23.88 -20.82 -13.78
CA VAL A 454 23.84 -20.32 -12.41
C VAL A 454 22.61 -19.45 -12.22
N VAL A 455 21.85 -19.72 -11.17
CA VAL A 455 20.77 -18.84 -10.70
C VAL A 455 21.21 -18.13 -9.44
N ALA A 456 21.17 -16.80 -9.47
CA ALA A 456 21.52 -15.94 -8.36
C ALA A 456 20.31 -15.16 -7.83
N GLY A 457 20.17 -15.06 -6.51
CA GLY A 457 19.08 -14.37 -5.83
C GLY A 457 19.54 -13.60 -4.57
N ALA A 458 18.64 -12.79 -3.99
CA ALA A 458 18.88 -12.02 -2.75
C ALA A 458 19.32 -12.86 -1.54
N GLY A 459 18.69 -14.03 -1.34
CA GLY A 459 18.81 -14.84 -0.14
C GLY A 459 18.33 -16.27 -0.38
N GLU A 460 18.47 -17.12 0.64
CA GLU A 460 18.14 -18.55 0.58
C GLU A 460 16.66 -18.78 0.26
N LEU A 461 15.76 -18.09 0.98
CA LEU A 461 14.31 -18.25 0.78
C LEU A 461 13.88 -17.78 -0.61
N HIS A 462 14.41 -16.65 -1.08
CA HIS A 462 14.11 -16.20 -2.44
C HIS A 462 14.61 -17.16 -3.50
N LEU A 463 15.80 -17.75 -3.32
CA LEU A 463 16.33 -18.74 -4.26
C LEU A 463 15.51 -20.04 -4.24
N GLU A 464 15.08 -20.51 -3.07
CA GLU A 464 14.20 -21.67 -2.94
C GLU A 464 12.89 -21.47 -3.70
N ILE A 465 12.27 -20.29 -3.58
CA ILE A 465 11.06 -19.97 -4.34
C ILE A 465 11.35 -19.87 -5.84
N CYS A 466 12.44 -19.23 -6.24
CA CYS A 466 12.85 -19.12 -7.64
C CYS A 466 13.17 -20.47 -8.30
N LEU A 467 13.68 -21.45 -7.55
CA LEU A 467 13.95 -22.81 -8.03
C LEU A 467 12.68 -23.66 -8.13
N LYS A 468 11.64 -23.30 -7.37
CA LYS A 468 10.34 -23.97 -7.38
C LYS A 468 9.43 -23.46 -8.49
N ASP A 469 9.49 -22.17 -8.80
CA ASP A 469 8.83 -21.52 -9.95
C ASP A 469 9.41 -22.01 -11.29
#